data_AF-A0A954TIG7-F1
#
_entry.id   AF-A0A954TIG7-F1
#
_cell.length_a   1.000
_cell.length_b   1.000
_cell.length_c   1.000
_cell.angle_alpha   90.00
_cell.angle_beta   90.00
_cell.angle_gamma   90.00
#
_symmetry.space_group_name_H-M   'P 1'
#
loop_
_entity.id
_entity.type
_entity.pdbx_description
1 polymer ?
#
loop_
_entity_poly.entity_id
_entity_poly.type
_entity_poly.pdbx_seq_one_letter_code
_entity_poly.pdbx_strand_id
1 'polypeptide(L)'
;DDTEVVYELRSNESKDQTASGLNFVTMRDRVEIYRELQSIIQSVYSPEAFMNRVMDTTRRIKIRNKHIPNAWEFKRMLRGFTTIARRMLSDRRTRWLYVKNFFRAAMMGPTKFEYAHTIMGSYLHFDGQTRKIVEALEVSIDFAENHATYPRSVAEIPQQSKLIKLPIA
;
A
#
# COMPACT_ATOMS: atom_id res chain seq x y z
N ASP A 1 41.46 -21.69 5.39
CA ASP A 1 40.85 -20.91 6.47
C ASP A 1 39.54 -20.39 5.92
N ASP A 2 38.52 -21.26 5.94
CA ASP A 2 37.21 -21.00 5.34
C ASP A 2 36.37 -20.27 6.39
N THR A 3 36.39 -18.93 6.34
CA THR A 3 35.46 -18.13 7.13
C THR A 3 34.06 -18.33 6.58
N GLU A 4 33.27 -19.16 7.27
CA GLU A 4 31.84 -19.35 7.05
C GLU A 4 31.15 -17.98 7.18
N VAL A 5 30.85 -17.35 6.03
CA VAL A 5 30.17 -16.04 6.01
C VAL A 5 28.71 -16.29 6.37
N VAL A 6 28.40 -16.16 7.66
CA VAL A 6 27.04 -16.26 8.17
C VAL A 6 26.28 -14.99 7.76
N TYR A 7 25.40 -15.13 6.76
CA TYR A 7 24.50 -14.06 6.35
C TYR A 7 23.32 -13.98 7.32
N GLU A 8 23.37 -13.04 8.26
CA GLU A 8 22.25 -12.80 9.17
C GLU A 8 21.17 -11.95 8.45
N LEU A 9 20.12 -12.62 7.96
CA LEU A 9 18.93 -11.96 7.43
C LEU A 9 18.09 -11.46 8.62
N ARG A 10 18.31 -10.22 9.05
CA ARG A 10 17.45 -9.59 10.05
C ARG A 10 16.05 -9.37 9.48
N SER A 11 15.11 -10.23 9.86
CA SER A 11 13.69 -9.92 9.79
C SER A 11 13.39 -8.90 10.90
N ASN A 12 13.61 -7.61 10.61
CA ASN A 12 13.21 -6.56 11.54
C ASN A 12 11.73 -6.74 11.89
N GLU A 13 11.45 -6.72 13.20
CA GLU A 13 10.21 -7.04 13.90
C GLU A 13 8.94 -6.33 13.38
N SER A 14 8.51 -6.66 12.16
CA SER A 14 7.28 -6.17 11.57
C SER A 14 6.43 -7.38 11.19
N LYS A 15 5.34 -7.57 11.94
CA LYS A 15 4.25 -8.50 11.59
C LYS A 15 3.54 -8.11 10.28
N ASP A 16 3.96 -7.00 9.65
CA ASP A 16 3.47 -6.57 8.35
C ASP A 16 4.30 -7.25 7.23
N GLN A 17 3.75 -8.31 6.65
CA GLN A 17 4.35 -9.05 5.53
C GLN A 17 4.58 -8.17 4.29
N THR A 18 3.90 -7.03 4.21
CA THR A 18 4.07 -6.06 3.10
C THR A 18 5.37 -5.25 3.25
N ALA A 19 5.94 -5.17 4.46
CA ALA A 19 7.16 -4.47 4.78
C ALA A 19 8.29 -5.39 5.23
N SER A 20 8.05 -6.71 5.33
CA SER A 20 9.11 -7.67 5.65
C SER A 20 10.07 -7.80 4.46
N GLY A 21 11.38 -7.74 4.75
CA GLY A 21 12.42 -7.85 3.73
C GLY A 21 12.42 -9.20 2.99
N LEU A 22 13.07 -9.21 1.82
CA LEU A 22 13.27 -10.41 1.00
C LEU A 22 14.25 -11.37 1.68
N ASN A 23 13.73 -12.53 2.14
CA ASN A 23 14.49 -13.58 2.84
C ASN A 23 15.24 -14.56 1.91
N PHE A 24 15.36 -14.26 0.63
CA PHE A 24 16.06 -15.09 -0.35
C PHE A 24 16.86 -14.23 -1.32
N VAL A 25 17.85 -14.83 -1.97
CA VAL A 25 18.63 -14.16 -3.02
C VAL A 25 17.83 -14.19 -4.32
N THR A 26 17.56 -13.02 -4.87
CA THR A 26 16.77 -12.83 -6.09
C THR A 26 17.65 -12.90 -7.33
N MET A 27 17.07 -13.32 -8.47
CA MET A 27 17.78 -13.24 -9.75
C MET A 27 18.03 -11.78 -10.17
N ARG A 28 17.07 -10.91 -9.88
CA ARG A 28 17.18 -9.45 -10.07
C ARG A 28 17.79 -8.80 -8.83
N ASP A 29 18.31 -7.60 -9.01
CA ASP A 29 18.85 -6.82 -7.90
C ASP A 29 17.73 -6.45 -6.91
N ARG A 30 17.98 -6.66 -5.61
CA ARG A 30 16.97 -6.38 -4.58
C ARG A 30 16.62 -4.89 -4.44
N VAL A 31 17.58 -4.00 -4.68
CA VAL A 31 17.34 -2.55 -4.63
C VAL A 31 16.43 -2.15 -5.78
N GLU A 32 16.66 -2.71 -6.96
CA GLU A 32 15.76 -2.55 -8.11
C GLU A 32 14.33 -2.99 -7.76
N ILE A 33 14.17 -4.19 -7.18
CA ILE A 33 12.85 -4.69 -6.77
C ILE A 33 12.17 -3.76 -5.76
N TYR A 34 12.89 -3.29 -4.73
CA TYR A 34 12.31 -2.39 -3.73
C TYR A 34 11.91 -1.02 -4.32
N ARG A 35 12.73 -0.45 -5.21
CA ARG A 35 12.43 0.80 -5.92
C ARG A 35 11.20 0.66 -6.82
N GLU A 36 11.09 -0.45 -7.54
CA GLU A 36 9.91 -0.75 -8.36
C GLU A 36 8.65 -0.88 -7.50
N LEU A 37 8.73 -1.62 -6.39
CA LEU A 37 7.62 -1.76 -5.45
C LEU A 37 7.20 -0.40 -4.87
N GLN A 38 8.16 0.44 -4.48
CA GLN A 38 7.89 1.81 -4.01
C GLN A 38 7.13 2.63 -5.07
N SER A 39 7.59 2.59 -6.33
CA SER A 39 6.95 3.28 -7.46
C SER A 39 5.53 2.77 -7.72
N ILE A 40 5.32 1.46 -7.69
CA ILE A 40 3.99 0.82 -7.85
C ILE A 40 3.06 1.28 -6.73
N ILE A 41 3.50 1.23 -5.47
CA ILE A 41 2.69 1.61 -4.33
C ILE A 41 2.31 3.09 -4.40
N GLN A 42 3.26 3.97 -4.69
CA GLN A 42 3.01 5.40 -4.81
C GLN A 42 2.07 5.74 -5.97
N SER A 43 2.21 5.07 -7.11
CA SER A 43 1.35 5.30 -8.28
C SER A 43 -0.08 4.79 -8.03
N VAL A 44 -0.21 3.56 -7.52
CA VAL A 44 -1.51 2.94 -7.22
C VAL A 44 -2.26 3.72 -6.14
N TYR A 45 -1.60 4.12 -5.06
CA TYR A 45 -2.24 4.84 -3.95
C TYR A 45 -2.13 6.37 -4.07
N SER A 46 -1.72 6.89 -5.22
CA SER A 46 -1.79 8.33 -5.46
C SER A 46 -3.25 8.80 -5.30
N PRO A 47 -3.47 9.99 -4.70
CA PRO A 47 -4.82 10.49 -4.44
C PRO A 47 -5.68 10.48 -5.70
N GLU A 48 -5.13 10.88 -6.84
CA GLU A 48 -5.85 10.91 -8.11
C GLU A 48 -6.22 9.52 -8.62
N ALA A 49 -5.27 8.59 -8.70
CA ALA A 49 -5.53 7.24 -9.18
C ALA A 49 -6.55 6.52 -8.29
N PHE A 50 -6.41 6.66 -6.96
CA PHE A 50 -7.36 6.08 -6.01
C PHE A 50 -8.76 6.64 -6.22
N MET A 51 -8.90 7.96 -6.23
CA MET A 51 -10.19 8.64 -6.36
C MET A 51 -10.89 8.34 -7.70
N ASN A 52 -10.13 8.24 -8.79
CA ASN A 52 -10.66 7.83 -10.09
C ASN A 52 -11.21 6.40 -10.06
N ARG A 53 -10.48 5.44 -9.44
CA ARG A 53 -10.96 4.06 -9.26
C ARG A 53 -12.23 3.97 -8.41
N VAL A 54 -12.36 4.81 -7.38
CA VAL A 54 -13.60 4.87 -6.58
C VAL A 54 -14.79 5.29 -7.46
N MET A 55 -14.62 6.34 -8.27
CA MET A 55 -15.68 6.82 -9.14
C MET A 55 -16.05 5.81 -10.23
N ASP A 56 -15.06 5.15 -10.83
CA ASP A 56 -15.31 4.13 -11.84
C ASP A 56 -16.03 2.91 -11.26
N THR A 57 -15.63 2.46 -10.07
CA THR A 57 -16.31 1.39 -9.35
C THR A 57 -17.75 1.79 -9.00
N THR A 58 -17.94 3.00 -8.46
CA THR A 58 -19.26 3.55 -8.08
C THR A 58 -20.20 3.64 -9.28
N ARG A 59 -19.68 4.00 -10.46
CA ARG A 59 -20.48 4.06 -11.69
C ARG A 59 -21.02 2.67 -12.06
N ARG A 60 -20.17 1.64 -11.98
CA ARG A 60 -20.45 0.27 -12.43
C ARG A 60 -21.26 -0.55 -11.44
N ILE A 61 -21.16 -0.27 -10.15
CA ILE A 61 -21.85 -1.05 -9.12
C ILE A 61 -23.37 -0.82 -9.16
N LYS A 62 -24.13 -1.92 -9.08
CA LYS A 62 -25.60 -1.91 -8.93
C LYS A 62 -25.92 -2.22 -7.47
N ILE A 63 -26.19 -1.18 -6.68
CA ILE A 63 -26.47 -1.34 -5.25
C ILE A 63 -27.98 -1.46 -5.06
N ARG A 64 -28.41 -2.53 -4.36
CA ARG A 64 -29.78 -2.69 -3.88
C ARG A 64 -29.78 -2.54 -2.36
N ASN A 65 -30.36 -1.45 -1.85
CA ASN A 65 -30.47 -1.24 -0.41
C ASN A 65 -31.50 -2.19 0.18
N LYS A 66 -31.05 -3.06 1.08
CA LYS A 66 -31.92 -3.98 1.84
C LYS A 66 -32.33 -3.41 3.20
N HIS A 67 -31.53 -2.51 3.76
CA HIS A 67 -31.74 -1.87 5.07
C HIS A 67 -32.06 -0.39 4.89
N ILE A 68 -33.06 0.09 5.65
CA ILE A 68 -33.37 1.52 5.75
C ILE A 68 -32.95 1.95 7.16
N PRO A 69 -31.97 2.84 7.30
CA PRO A 69 -31.46 3.22 8.60
C PRO A 69 -32.53 3.95 9.43
N ASN A 70 -32.56 3.68 10.73
CA ASN A 70 -33.42 4.42 11.65
C ASN A 70 -32.83 5.82 11.96
N ALA A 71 -33.59 6.69 12.64
CA ALA A 71 -33.17 8.07 12.91
C ALA A 71 -31.85 8.18 13.74
N TRP A 72 -31.62 7.23 14.66
CA TRP A 72 -30.39 7.19 15.46
C TRP A 72 -29.18 6.76 14.62
N GLU A 73 -29.36 5.73 13.79
CA GLU A 73 -28.36 5.28 12.83
C GLU A 73 -28.00 6.39 11.85
N PHE A 74 -29.00 7.11 11.33
CA PHE A 74 -28.79 8.26 10.44
C PHE A 74 -27.95 9.35 11.11
N LYS A 75 -28.24 9.70 12.38
CA LYS A 75 -27.42 10.67 13.14
C LYS A 75 -25.97 10.19 13.29
N ARG A 76 -25.76 8.89 13.58
CA ARG A 76 -24.43 8.28 13.69
C ARG A 76 -23.69 8.32 12.35
N MET A 77 -24.37 7.99 11.25
CA MET A 77 -23.82 8.06 9.89
C MET A 77 -23.44 9.49 9.51
N LEU A 78 -24.28 10.48 9.82
CA LEU A 78 -23.99 11.90 9.55
C LEU A 78 -22.75 12.39 10.33
N ARG A 79 -22.54 11.92 11.56
CA ARG A 79 -21.32 12.21 12.33
C ARG A 79 -20.07 11.61 11.69
N GLY A 80 -20.15 10.36 11.22
CA GLY A 80 -19.05 9.72 10.47
C GLY A 80 -18.75 10.46 9.15
N PHE A 81 -19.82 10.80 8.41
CA PHE A 81 -19.76 11.54 7.17
C PHE A 81 -19.04 12.89 7.34
N THR A 82 -19.48 13.71 8.30
CA THR A 82 -18.91 15.04 8.57
C THR A 82 -17.45 14.97 9.03
N THR A 83 -17.08 13.92 9.77
CA THR A 83 -15.69 13.68 10.18
C THR A 83 -14.78 13.42 8.98
N ILE A 84 -15.20 12.51 8.09
CA ILE A 84 -14.47 12.21 6.85
C ILE A 84 -14.39 13.45 5.95
N ALA A 85 -15.53 14.11 5.70
CA ALA A 85 -15.61 15.28 4.85
C ALA A 85 -14.67 16.39 5.35
N ARG A 86 -14.68 16.69 6.65
CA ARG A 86 -13.78 17.69 7.24
C ARG A 86 -12.32 17.32 7.03
N ARG A 87 -11.94 16.06 7.23
CA ARG A 87 -10.56 15.59 7.06
C ARG A 87 -10.10 15.69 5.61
N MET A 88 -10.91 15.22 4.67
CA MET A 88 -10.63 15.29 3.23
C MET A 88 -10.57 16.74 2.71
N LEU A 89 -11.41 17.63 3.23
CA LEU A 89 -11.40 19.05 2.87
C LEU A 89 -10.22 19.82 3.48
N SER A 90 -9.68 19.36 4.62
CA SER A 90 -8.54 19.99 5.28
C SER A 90 -7.20 19.72 4.58
N ASP A 91 -7.09 18.61 3.84
CA ASP A 91 -5.87 18.26 3.11
C ASP A 91 -5.89 18.86 1.70
N ARG A 92 -4.86 19.67 1.37
CA ARG A 92 -4.73 20.35 0.08
C ARG A 92 -4.63 19.39 -1.10
N ARG A 93 -4.05 18.20 -0.91
CA ARG A 93 -3.85 17.20 -1.98
C ARG A 93 -5.16 16.55 -2.40
N THR A 94 -6.06 16.32 -1.43
CA THR A 94 -7.31 15.59 -1.66
C THR A 94 -8.53 16.50 -1.79
N ARG A 95 -8.50 17.73 -1.24
CA ARG A 95 -9.66 18.64 -1.21
C ARG A 95 -10.34 18.82 -2.57
N TRP A 96 -9.59 19.16 -3.62
CA TRP A 96 -10.20 19.43 -4.93
C TRP A 96 -10.75 18.16 -5.58
N LEU A 97 -10.01 17.04 -5.48
CA LEU A 97 -10.44 15.73 -5.95
C LEU A 97 -11.73 15.28 -5.23
N TYR A 98 -11.77 15.47 -3.90
CA TYR A 98 -12.92 15.17 -3.07
C TYR A 98 -14.13 15.99 -3.47
N VAL A 99 -14.02 17.32 -3.58
CA VAL A 99 -15.14 18.19 -3.98
C VAL A 99 -15.65 17.82 -5.37
N LYS A 100 -14.75 17.65 -6.35
CA LYS A 100 -15.12 17.22 -7.71
C LYS A 100 -15.89 15.90 -7.70
N ASN A 101 -15.41 14.92 -6.95
CA ASN A 101 -16.01 13.60 -6.91
C ASN A 101 -17.27 13.53 -6.04
N PHE A 102 -17.37 14.40 -5.02
CA PHE A 102 -18.55 14.58 -4.20
C PHE A 102 -19.76 14.95 -5.06
N PHE A 103 -19.63 15.99 -5.89
CA PHE A 103 -20.70 16.40 -6.80
C PHE A 103 -21.01 15.32 -7.84
N ARG A 104 -19.98 14.66 -8.40
CA ARG A 104 -20.17 13.55 -9.35
C ARG A 104 -20.92 12.38 -8.73
N ALA A 105 -20.60 12.00 -7.50
CA ALA A 105 -21.24 10.89 -6.80
C ALA A 105 -22.66 11.26 -6.37
N ALA A 106 -22.90 12.51 -5.96
CA ALA A 106 -24.24 13.00 -5.61
C ALA A 106 -25.22 12.89 -6.78
N MET A 107 -24.77 13.19 -8.01
CA MET A 107 -25.56 13.01 -9.24
C MET A 107 -25.89 11.55 -9.56
N MET A 108 -25.21 10.57 -8.97
CA MET A 108 -25.48 9.14 -9.20
C MET A 108 -26.57 8.58 -8.28
N GLY A 109 -27.10 9.38 -7.36
CA GLY A 109 -28.14 8.99 -6.40
C GLY A 109 -27.58 8.67 -5.00
N PRO A 110 -28.44 8.68 -3.97
CA PRO A 110 -28.04 8.66 -2.56
C PRO A 110 -27.27 7.40 -2.17
N THR A 111 -27.67 6.24 -2.66
CA THR A 111 -27.02 4.97 -2.36
C THR A 111 -25.60 4.89 -2.91
N LYS A 112 -25.41 5.32 -4.16
CA LYS A 112 -24.08 5.36 -4.80
C LYS A 112 -23.19 6.41 -4.16
N PHE A 113 -23.77 7.54 -3.78
CA PHE A 113 -23.09 8.59 -3.04
C PHE A 113 -22.54 8.09 -1.69
N GLU A 114 -23.37 7.39 -0.91
CA GLU A 114 -22.95 6.84 0.39
C GLU A 114 -21.78 5.85 0.23
N TYR A 115 -21.87 4.96 -0.76
CA TYR A 115 -20.79 4.04 -1.10
C TYR A 115 -19.52 4.78 -1.48
N ALA A 116 -19.60 5.71 -2.43
CA ALA A 116 -18.46 6.49 -2.88
C ALA A 116 -17.80 7.25 -1.73
N HIS A 117 -18.58 7.94 -0.90
CA HIS A 117 -18.08 8.69 0.24
C HIS A 117 -17.39 7.78 1.28
N THR A 118 -17.95 6.60 1.53
CA THR A 118 -17.36 5.63 2.46
C THR A 118 -15.99 5.15 1.96
N ILE A 119 -15.90 4.74 0.69
CA ILE A 119 -14.63 4.27 0.11
C ILE A 119 -13.62 5.42 -0.04
N MET A 120 -14.06 6.64 -0.36
CA MET A 120 -13.19 7.82 -0.32
C MET A 120 -12.66 8.07 1.09
N GLY A 121 -13.46 7.84 2.14
CA GLY A 121 -13.00 7.91 3.52
C GLY A 121 -11.92 6.90 3.85
N SER A 122 -12.00 5.67 3.31
CA SER A 122 -10.96 4.65 3.47
C SER A 122 -9.59 5.10 2.94
N TYR A 123 -9.54 6.04 1.98
CA TYR A 123 -8.28 6.64 1.52
C TYR A 123 -7.44 7.21 2.68
N LEU A 124 -8.07 7.82 3.69
CA LEU A 124 -7.34 8.40 4.82
C LEU A 124 -6.53 7.36 5.60
N HIS A 125 -7.04 6.12 5.66
CA HIS A 125 -6.33 5.00 6.28
C HIS A 125 -5.24 4.47 5.35
N PHE A 126 -5.54 4.32 4.06
CA PHE A 126 -4.58 3.85 3.07
C PHE A 126 -3.41 4.81 2.91
N ASP A 127 -3.64 6.11 2.87
CA ASP A 127 -2.58 7.14 2.79
C ASP A 127 -1.63 7.08 4.00
N GLY A 128 -2.16 6.75 5.19
CA GLY A 128 -1.33 6.48 6.37
C GLY A 128 -0.50 5.21 6.24
N GLN A 129 -1.10 4.12 5.76
CA GLN A 129 -0.42 2.83 5.57
C GLN A 129 0.63 2.90 4.44
N THR A 130 0.29 3.50 3.31
CA THR A 130 1.18 3.74 2.17
C THR A 130 2.43 4.48 2.59
N ARG A 131 2.32 5.52 3.42
CA ARG A 131 3.48 6.24 3.95
C ARG A 131 4.40 5.33 4.77
N LYS A 132 3.85 4.55 5.69
CA LYS A 132 4.63 3.60 6.49
C LYS A 132 5.33 2.55 5.65
N ILE A 133 4.66 2.04 4.62
CA ILE A 133 5.26 1.06 3.69
C ILE A 133 6.40 1.72 2.90
N VAL A 134 6.20 2.94 2.40
CA VAL A 134 7.24 3.70 1.68
C VAL A 134 8.44 3.96 2.59
N GLU A 135 8.23 4.40 3.83
CA GLU A 135 9.30 4.61 4.82
C GLU A 135 10.06 3.31 5.10
N ALA A 136 9.35 2.17 5.25
CA ALA A 136 9.99 0.88 5.46
C ALA A 136 10.80 0.39 4.24
N LEU A 137 10.32 0.69 3.02
CA LEU A 137 11.04 0.39 1.78
C LEU A 137 12.31 1.25 1.65
N GLU A 138 12.26 2.52 2.03
CA GLU A 138 13.43 3.40 2.04
C GLU A 138 14.52 2.89 2.98
N VAL A 139 14.14 2.45 4.20
CA VAL A 139 15.07 1.80 5.13
C VAL A 139 15.65 0.50 4.55
N SER A 140 14.82 -0.28 3.85
CA SER A 140 15.26 -1.53 3.23
C SER A 140 16.21 -1.31 2.04
N ILE A 141 15.99 -0.25 1.28
CA ILE A 141 16.87 0.19 0.18
C ILE A 141 18.20 0.64 0.74
N ASP A 142 18.21 1.54 1.73
CA ASP A 142 19.44 2.04 2.35
C ASP A 142 20.26 0.90 2.97
N PHE A 143 19.62 -0.02 3.68
CA PHE A 143 20.28 -1.20 4.21
C PHE A 143 20.91 -2.05 3.09
N ALA A 144 20.17 -2.32 2.02
CA ALA A 144 20.67 -3.10 0.89
C ALA A 144 21.84 -2.40 0.17
N GLU A 145 21.83 -1.07 0.08
CA GLU A 145 22.84 -0.28 -0.61
C GLU A 145 24.13 -0.05 0.19
N ASN A 146 24.02 0.15 1.50
CA ASN A 146 25.13 0.65 2.30
C ASN A 146 25.60 -0.33 3.39
N HIS A 147 24.75 -1.29 3.78
CA HIS A 147 24.99 -2.11 4.98
C HIS A 147 24.91 -3.62 4.74
N ALA A 148 24.31 -4.07 3.64
CA ALA A 148 24.12 -5.48 3.38
C ALA A 148 25.45 -6.21 3.19
N THR A 149 25.68 -7.21 4.03
CA THR A 149 26.80 -8.15 3.92
C THR A 149 26.52 -9.32 2.99
N TYR A 150 25.27 -9.49 2.54
CA TYR A 150 24.81 -10.55 1.65
C TYR A 150 24.73 -10.10 0.19
N PRO A 151 24.82 -11.03 -0.78
CA PRO A 151 24.69 -10.71 -2.20
C PRO A 151 23.31 -10.12 -2.52
N ARG A 152 23.29 -9.05 -3.30
CA ARG A 152 22.06 -8.37 -3.74
C ARG A 152 21.29 -9.14 -4.79
N SER A 153 22.00 -9.97 -5.56
CA SER A 153 21.43 -10.84 -6.57
C SER A 153 22.23 -12.14 -6.71
N VAL A 154 21.64 -13.13 -7.41
CA VAL A 154 22.32 -14.40 -7.74
C VAL A 154 23.60 -14.19 -8.57
N ALA A 155 23.71 -13.08 -9.30
CA ALA A 155 24.90 -12.74 -10.09
C ALA A 155 26.13 -12.44 -9.22
N GLU A 156 25.92 -11.97 -7.99
CA GLU A 156 26.99 -11.61 -7.04
C GLU A 156 27.44 -12.79 -6.17
N ILE A 157 26.76 -13.94 -6.26
CA ILE A 157 27.14 -15.14 -5.52
C ILE A 157 28.50 -15.65 -6.04
N PRO A 158 29.54 -15.76 -5.19
CA PRO A 158 30.84 -16.28 -5.58
C PRO A 158 30.72 -17.68 -6.21
N GLN A 159 31.43 -17.95 -7.32
CA GLN A 159 31.31 -19.22 -8.05
C GLN A 159 31.62 -20.47 -7.20
N GLN A 160 32.40 -20.34 -6.12
CA GLN A 160 32.74 -21.45 -5.21
C GLN A 160 31.54 -22.00 -4.43
N SER A 161 30.50 -21.21 -4.14
CA SER A 161 29.31 -21.70 -3.43
C SER A 161 28.30 -22.39 -4.34
N LYS A 162 28.40 -22.21 -5.67
CA LYS A 162 27.60 -22.96 -6.67
C LYS A 162 27.97 -24.44 -6.76
N LEU A 163 29.08 -24.85 -6.15
CA LEU A 163 29.63 -26.21 -6.23
C LEU A 163 29.31 -27.09 -5.02
N ILE A 164 28.54 -26.60 -4.04
CA ILE A 164 28.04 -27.45 -2.95
C ILE A 164 26.96 -28.37 -3.53
N LYS A 165 27.39 -29.49 -4.12
CA LYS A 165 26.53 -30.63 -4.44
C LYS A 165 25.94 -31.10 -3.12
N LEU A 166 24.65 -30.85 -2.92
CA LEU A 166 23.90 -31.45 -1.83
C LEU A 166 24.04 -32.98 -1.95
N PRO A 167 24.39 -33.71 -0.87
CA PRO A 167 24.38 -35.16 -0.90
C PRO A 167 22.96 -35.60 -1.24
N ILE A 168 22.82 -36.33 -2.34
CA ILE A 168 21.57 -36.98 -2.72
C ILE A 168 21.32 -38.03 -1.64
N ALA A 169 20.28 -37.79 -0.82
CA ALA A 169 19.79 -38.74 0.18
C ALA A 169 18.98 -39.86 -0.50
#